data_AF-U2T957-F1
#
_entry.id   AF-U2T957-F1
#
_cell.length_a   1.000
_cell.length_b   1.000
_cell.length_c   1.000
_cell.angle_alpha   90.00
_cell.angle_beta   90.00
_cell.angle_gamma   90.00
#
_symmetry.space_group_name_H-M   'P 1'
#
loop_
_entity.id
_entity.type
_entity.pdbx_description
1 polymer ?
#
loop_
_entity_poly.entity_id
_entity_poly.type
_entity_poly.pdbx_seq_one_letter_code
_entity_poly.pdbx_strand_id
1 'polypeptide(L)'
;PGKREYRRFVGDHVLTQRDIMAQERFDDRIGFGGWSIDLHPPGGMYSTDHGSKHLFTSGVYHVPFRSLYSRNTRNLLMAGRDISASHVAFGTTRVMATCAVTGEAAGAGAALAARNGITPRQVATERMGELQQLLLRSDASMLGVPWTSPDDLALTADITASSTLTELRVDASPAATSYPLDEHDFGLHLPVDPRLDRVGLLVQAEGPTEVVVELWSTDGGENHIPVRFVDRRTLQVEPGRTRIEADFGYAPTAPEDVVVVVRRARGLSVIVNPEPAPSGVLGLLSRTPATDLHRPQSNAWSAAELRRHAPVFDATPATHAYGAGQVAGGYARPFGGPNLWSSDRIEPQREERLELRWDAPVVAGSVELVFNDEVDEDLVNLHHHRTPFPVIPELVRDYRIEAATGDGWMTIVEVEGNRRRRRVHPLGGMTTDALRVVVEATNGSAWASVVAVRVFG
;
A
#
# COMPACT_ATOMS: atom_id res chain seq x y z
N PRO A 1 25.35 -3.36 25.43
CA PRO A 1 24.27 -4.01 24.65
C PRO A 1 23.58 -5.10 25.48
N GLY A 2 22.25 -5.02 25.67
CA GLY A 2 21.48 -5.99 26.45
C GLY A 2 21.30 -7.33 25.72
N LYS A 3 21.00 -8.40 26.48
CA LYS A 3 20.66 -9.72 25.92
C LYS A 3 19.39 -9.59 25.05
N ARG A 4 19.54 -9.74 23.73
CA ARG A 4 18.46 -9.51 22.74
C ARG A 4 17.44 -10.63 22.66
N GLU A 5 17.77 -11.81 23.19
CA GLU A 5 16.89 -12.99 23.16
C GLU A 5 16.98 -13.81 24.46
N TYR A 6 15.83 -14.32 24.92
CA TYR A 6 15.73 -15.20 26.08
C TYR A 6 14.67 -16.30 25.86
N ARG A 7 14.06 -16.79 26.94
CA ARG A 7 12.90 -17.70 26.90
C ARG A 7 11.83 -17.13 25.97
N ARG A 8 11.23 -17.98 25.16
CA ARG A 8 10.15 -17.61 24.23
C ARG A 8 8.86 -18.23 24.73
N PHE A 9 7.78 -17.46 24.67
CA PHE A 9 6.47 -17.97 24.95
C PHE A 9 5.93 -18.75 23.74
N VAL A 10 4.98 -19.65 24.00
CA VAL A 10 4.40 -20.52 22.99
C VAL A 10 2.90 -20.28 22.98
N GLY A 11 2.41 -19.82 21.83
CA GLY A 11 1.00 -19.78 21.48
C GLY A 11 0.59 -21.01 20.69
N ASP A 12 -0.60 -20.96 20.11
CA ASP A 12 -1.09 -22.06 19.27
C ASP A 12 -0.38 -22.16 17.93
N HIS A 13 0.17 -21.05 17.45
CA HIS A 13 1.12 -21.02 16.35
C HIS A 13 2.45 -20.47 16.81
N VAL A 14 3.54 -21.08 16.35
CA VAL A 14 4.89 -20.53 16.48
C VAL A 14 5.28 -20.05 15.10
N LEU A 15 5.31 -18.74 14.88
CA LEU A 15 5.68 -18.19 13.58
C LEU A 15 7.09 -18.62 13.19
N THR A 16 7.26 -19.20 12.02
CA THR A 16 8.52 -19.80 11.57
C THR A 16 9.20 -19.00 10.45
N GLN A 17 10.50 -19.24 10.24
CA GLN A 17 11.20 -18.73 9.05
C GLN A 17 10.49 -19.18 7.77
N ARG A 18 9.99 -20.42 7.72
CA ARG A 18 9.26 -20.93 6.55
C ARG A 18 8.05 -20.07 6.26
N ASP A 19 7.25 -19.74 7.28
CA ASP A 19 6.06 -18.90 7.12
C ASP A 19 6.42 -17.52 6.55
N ILE A 20 7.51 -16.93 7.04
CA ILE A 20 8.02 -15.63 6.56
C ILE A 20 8.51 -15.72 5.11
N MET A 21 9.36 -16.70 4.79
CA MET A 21 9.94 -16.84 3.45
C MET A 21 8.90 -17.24 2.40
N ALA A 22 7.87 -17.99 2.80
CA ALA A 22 6.76 -18.39 1.93
C ALA A 22 5.66 -17.32 1.83
N GLN A 23 5.77 -16.22 2.61
CA GLN A 23 4.71 -15.21 2.74
C GLN A 23 3.35 -15.85 3.05
N GLU A 24 3.36 -16.78 4.02
CA GLU A 24 2.20 -17.59 4.36
C GLU A 24 0.99 -16.71 4.72
N ARG A 25 -0.17 -17.05 4.15
CA ARG A 25 -1.42 -16.35 4.43
C ARG A 25 -2.13 -17.02 5.59
N PHE A 26 -2.56 -16.19 6.53
CA PHE A 26 -3.33 -16.65 7.68
C PHE A 26 -4.75 -16.08 7.62
N ASP A 27 -5.74 -16.93 7.84
CA ASP A 27 -7.14 -16.50 7.99
C ASP A 27 -7.30 -15.62 9.24
N ASP A 28 -6.50 -15.89 10.27
CA ASP A 28 -6.43 -15.12 11.51
C ASP A 28 -5.35 -14.03 11.50
N ARG A 29 -4.95 -13.53 10.32
CA ARG A 29 -3.97 -12.43 10.23
C ARG A 29 -4.47 -11.16 10.94
N ILE A 30 -3.57 -10.47 11.62
CA ILE A 30 -3.84 -9.20 12.33
C ILE A 30 -2.96 -8.03 11.88
N GLY A 31 -2.15 -8.26 10.85
CA GLY A 31 -1.20 -7.29 10.33
C GLY A 31 -0.01 -7.99 9.70
N PHE A 32 0.99 -7.20 9.30
CA PHE A 32 2.16 -7.69 8.57
C PHE A 32 3.49 -7.13 9.10
N GLY A 33 4.58 -7.74 8.69
CA GLY A 33 5.94 -7.22 8.82
C GLY A 33 6.66 -7.24 7.47
N GLY A 34 7.61 -6.31 7.29
CA GLY A 34 8.41 -6.19 6.07
C GLY A 34 9.91 -6.01 6.31
N TRP A 35 10.36 -6.10 7.57
CA TRP A 35 11.80 -6.03 7.87
C TRP A 35 12.48 -7.35 7.49
N SER A 36 13.77 -7.31 7.16
CA SER A 36 14.55 -8.53 6.96
C SER A 36 14.63 -9.36 8.22
N ILE A 37 14.93 -10.64 8.07
CA ILE A 37 15.36 -11.48 9.18
C ILE A 37 16.76 -11.00 9.59
N ASP A 38 16.82 -10.17 10.64
CA ASP A 38 18.05 -9.61 11.20
C ASP A 38 18.53 -10.48 12.38
N LEU A 39 19.57 -11.28 12.13
CA LEU A 39 20.17 -12.17 13.13
C LEU A 39 21.52 -11.62 13.59
N HIS A 40 21.71 -11.58 14.91
CA HIS A 40 22.96 -11.16 15.52
C HIS A 40 23.77 -12.38 16.00
N PRO A 41 25.11 -12.31 15.95
CA PRO A 41 25.94 -13.41 16.39
C PRO A 41 25.72 -13.67 17.90
N PRO A 42 25.67 -14.94 18.35
CA PRO A 42 25.49 -15.29 19.77
C PRO A 42 26.55 -14.69 20.70
N GLY A 43 27.78 -14.52 20.21
CA GLY A 43 28.88 -13.87 20.93
C GLY A 43 28.66 -12.38 21.20
N GLY A 44 27.63 -11.77 20.60
CA GLY A 44 27.29 -10.36 20.77
C GLY A 44 28.49 -9.46 20.44
N MET A 45 28.83 -8.56 21.35
CA MET A 45 29.97 -7.64 21.20
C MET A 45 31.34 -8.33 21.22
N TYR A 46 31.41 -9.60 21.63
CA TYR A 46 32.63 -10.40 21.65
C TYR A 46 32.79 -11.26 20.38
N SER A 47 31.82 -11.19 19.47
CA SER A 47 31.89 -11.87 18.19
C SER A 47 32.87 -11.19 17.25
N THR A 48 33.67 -11.98 16.54
CA THR A 48 34.48 -11.52 15.40
C THR A 48 33.68 -11.52 14.08
N ASP A 49 32.54 -12.21 14.04
CA ASP A 49 31.60 -12.14 12.91
C ASP A 49 30.98 -10.75 12.78
N HIS A 50 30.42 -10.47 11.60
CA HIS A 50 29.61 -9.28 11.36
C HIS A 50 28.51 -9.09 12.42
N GLY A 51 28.25 -7.82 12.74
CA GLY A 51 27.30 -7.44 13.80
C GLY A 51 25.86 -7.88 13.54
N SER A 52 25.47 -8.10 12.28
CA SER A 52 24.19 -8.66 11.86
C SER A 52 24.31 -9.44 10.55
N LYS A 53 23.39 -10.37 10.33
CA LYS A 53 23.15 -11.07 9.06
C LYS A 53 21.68 -10.85 8.69
N HIS A 54 21.44 -10.36 7.48
CA HIS A 54 20.11 -10.03 6.99
C HIS A 54 19.69 -11.01 5.89
N LEU A 55 18.50 -11.56 6.00
CA LEU A 55 17.84 -12.33 4.95
C LEU A 55 16.52 -11.64 4.57
N PHE A 56 16.35 -11.38 3.27
CA PHE A 56 15.18 -10.68 2.74
C PHE A 56 14.14 -11.64 2.18
N THR A 57 12.88 -11.29 2.39
CA THR A 57 11.71 -11.91 1.77
C THR A 57 11.37 -11.18 0.47
N SER A 58 10.69 -11.87 -0.45
CA SER A 58 10.24 -11.29 -1.72
C SER A 58 9.17 -10.20 -1.56
N GLY A 59 8.57 -10.10 -0.36
CA GLY A 59 7.61 -9.06 0.01
C GLY A 59 7.38 -9.05 1.52
N VAL A 60 6.19 -8.66 1.94
CA VAL A 60 5.77 -8.67 3.35
C VAL A 60 5.31 -10.07 3.80
N TYR A 61 5.25 -10.30 5.12
CA TYR A 61 4.69 -11.51 5.72
C TYR A 61 3.60 -11.16 6.74
N HIS A 62 2.65 -12.07 6.95
CA HIS A 62 1.53 -11.87 7.88
C HIS A 62 1.84 -12.40 9.29
N VAL A 63 1.25 -11.76 10.30
CA VAL A 63 1.28 -12.23 11.69
C VAL A 63 -0.11 -12.75 12.07
N PRO A 64 -0.27 -14.04 12.41
CA PRO A 64 -1.55 -14.59 12.85
C PRO A 64 -1.83 -14.27 14.33
N PHE A 65 -3.09 -14.02 14.66
CA PHE A 65 -3.52 -13.71 16.03
C PHE A 65 -3.21 -14.83 17.01
N ARG A 66 -3.22 -16.09 16.55
CA ARG A 66 -2.86 -17.25 17.36
C ARG A 66 -1.38 -17.35 17.77
N SER A 67 -0.53 -16.46 17.24
CA SER A 67 0.83 -16.22 17.76
C SER A 67 0.86 -15.23 18.94
N LEU A 68 -0.25 -14.55 19.22
CA LEU A 68 -0.34 -13.48 20.23
C LEU A 68 -0.96 -13.92 21.56
N TYR A 69 -1.36 -15.17 21.77
CA TYR A 69 -1.87 -15.65 23.06
C TYR A 69 -1.19 -16.91 23.54
N SER A 70 -1.20 -17.14 24.86
CA SER A 70 -0.57 -18.31 25.46
C SER A 70 -1.33 -19.60 25.15
N ARG A 71 -0.57 -20.66 24.82
CA ARG A 71 -1.13 -22.00 24.60
C ARG A 71 -1.74 -22.61 25.86
N ASN A 72 -1.21 -22.30 27.05
CA ASN A 72 -1.58 -22.96 28.31
C ASN A 72 -2.10 -22.03 29.41
N THR A 73 -2.07 -20.71 29.21
CA THR A 73 -2.70 -19.72 30.10
C THR A 73 -3.87 -19.07 29.39
N ARG A 74 -5.10 -19.37 29.84
CA ARG A 74 -6.35 -19.07 29.10
C ARG A 74 -6.64 -17.58 28.89
N ASN A 75 -6.06 -16.70 29.69
CA ASN A 75 -6.34 -15.26 29.69
C ASN A 75 -5.06 -14.41 29.51
N LEU A 76 -4.03 -14.94 28.84
CA LEU A 76 -2.76 -14.27 28.62
C LEU A 76 -2.52 -14.00 27.13
N LEU A 77 -2.43 -12.72 26.77
CA LEU A 77 -1.93 -12.24 25.48
C LEU A 77 -0.44 -11.85 25.61
N MET A 78 0.29 -11.97 24.51
CA MET A 78 1.74 -11.82 24.39
C MET A 78 1.99 -11.10 23.06
N ALA A 79 2.47 -9.86 23.11
CA ALA A 79 2.63 -9.00 21.94
C ALA A 79 4.06 -8.45 21.84
N GLY A 80 4.39 -7.86 20.69
CA GLY A 80 5.72 -7.29 20.46
C GLY A 80 6.84 -8.32 20.54
N ARG A 81 7.74 -8.17 21.52
CA ARG A 81 8.90 -9.06 21.67
C ARG A 81 8.57 -10.38 22.37
N ASP A 82 7.36 -10.52 22.90
CA ASP A 82 6.92 -11.71 23.63
C ASP A 82 6.09 -12.68 22.77
N ILE A 83 5.88 -12.37 21.49
CA ILE A 83 5.05 -13.19 20.59
C ILE A 83 5.63 -14.59 20.41
N SER A 84 4.75 -15.53 20.06
CA SER A 84 5.13 -16.91 19.75
C SER A 84 5.79 -17.01 18.38
N ALA A 85 7.13 -16.96 18.36
CA ALA A 85 7.94 -17.06 17.14
C ALA A 85 9.19 -17.93 17.35
N SER A 86 9.63 -18.58 16.28
CA SER A 86 10.92 -19.29 16.23
C SER A 86 12.08 -18.31 16.36
N HIS A 87 13.27 -18.80 16.71
CA HIS A 87 14.48 -17.98 16.83
C HIS A 87 14.73 -17.12 15.58
N VAL A 88 14.62 -17.74 14.40
CA VAL A 88 14.90 -17.06 13.14
C VAL A 88 13.79 -16.08 12.78
N ALA A 89 12.52 -16.47 12.92
CA ALA A 89 11.39 -15.58 12.65
C ALA A 89 11.39 -14.34 13.55
N PHE A 90 11.81 -14.51 14.80
CA PHE A 90 11.93 -13.41 15.75
C PHE A 90 12.85 -12.28 15.27
N GLY A 91 13.83 -12.59 14.41
CA GLY A 91 14.75 -11.62 13.82
C GLY A 91 14.06 -10.48 13.08
N THR A 92 12.88 -10.74 12.49
CA THR A 92 12.08 -9.71 11.80
C THR A 92 10.91 -9.21 12.62
N THR A 93 10.24 -10.06 13.41
CA THR A 93 9.03 -9.64 14.14
C THR A 93 9.31 -8.73 15.33
N ARG A 94 10.53 -8.78 15.89
CA ARG A 94 10.94 -8.00 17.09
C ARG A 94 11.17 -6.50 16.83
N VAL A 95 11.01 -6.05 15.59
CA VAL A 95 11.24 -4.66 15.15
C VAL A 95 10.08 -3.78 15.60
N MET A 96 10.35 -2.50 15.90
CA MET A 96 9.43 -1.61 16.62
C MET A 96 8.08 -1.44 15.90
N ALA A 97 8.06 -1.30 14.58
CA ALA A 97 6.82 -1.17 13.81
C ALA A 97 5.96 -2.44 13.90
N THR A 98 6.53 -3.63 13.66
CA THR A 98 5.82 -4.91 13.81
C THR A 98 5.38 -5.15 15.26
N CYS A 99 6.18 -4.71 16.25
CA CYS A 99 5.77 -4.74 17.65
C CYS A 99 4.57 -3.83 17.93
N ALA A 100 4.50 -2.65 17.32
CA ALA A 100 3.36 -1.76 17.46
C ALA A 100 2.08 -2.39 16.86
N VAL A 101 2.18 -2.95 15.65
CA VAL A 101 1.07 -3.66 14.97
C VAL A 101 0.54 -4.82 15.83
N THR A 102 1.43 -5.67 16.34
CA THR A 102 1.01 -6.78 17.21
C THR A 102 0.46 -6.30 18.57
N GLY A 103 0.95 -5.18 19.09
CA GLY A 103 0.44 -4.56 20.31
C GLY A 103 -0.98 -4.03 20.15
N GLU A 104 -1.28 -3.34 19.05
CA GLU A 104 -2.63 -2.89 18.70
C GLU A 104 -3.59 -4.08 18.59
N ALA A 105 -3.21 -5.12 17.84
CA ALA A 105 -3.99 -6.34 17.68
C ALA A 105 -4.28 -7.05 19.00
N ALA A 106 -3.29 -7.16 19.89
CA ALA A 106 -3.48 -7.75 21.20
C ALA A 106 -4.42 -6.90 22.08
N GLY A 107 -4.29 -5.57 22.05
CA GLY A 107 -5.19 -4.67 22.79
C GLY A 107 -6.64 -4.77 22.32
N ALA A 108 -6.85 -4.74 20.99
CA ALA A 108 -8.17 -4.91 20.38
C ALA A 108 -8.77 -6.30 20.71
N GLY A 109 -7.96 -7.36 20.60
CA GLY A 109 -8.36 -8.71 20.96
C GLY A 109 -8.70 -8.87 22.44
N ALA A 110 -7.95 -8.22 23.34
CA ALA A 110 -8.23 -8.22 24.78
C ALA A 110 -9.56 -7.52 25.10
N ALA A 111 -9.81 -6.36 24.49
CA ALA A 111 -11.06 -5.62 24.66
C ALA A 111 -12.26 -6.42 24.16
N LEU A 112 -12.12 -7.08 23.00
CA LEU A 112 -13.15 -7.93 22.43
C LEU A 112 -13.43 -9.16 23.32
N ALA A 113 -12.38 -9.81 23.80
CA ALA A 113 -12.46 -10.93 24.72
C ALA A 113 -13.20 -10.55 26.02
N ALA A 114 -12.79 -9.44 26.64
CA ALA A 114 -13.39 -8.94 27.87
C ALA A 114 -14.87 -8.58 27.70
N ARG A 115 -15.22 -7.87 26.60
CA ARG A 115 -16.60 -7.48 26.30
C ARG A 115 -17.55 -8.67 26.16
N ASN A 116 -17.06 -9.77 25.60
CA ASN A 116 -17.87 -10.97 25.33
C ASN A 116 -17.73 -12.05 26.41
N GLY A 117 -16.88 -11.85 27.43
CA GLY A 117 -16.61 -12.88 28.44
C GLY A 117 -15.95 -14.15 27.89
N ILE A 118 -15.13 -14.02 26.83
CA ILE A 118 -14.47 -15.15 26.15
C ILE A 118 -12.95 -15.07 26.29
N THR A 119 -12.25 -16.15 25.95
CA THR A 119 -10.77 -16.19 25.95
C THR A 119 -10.18 -15.63 24.64
N PRO A 120 -8.89 -15.22 24.60
CA PRO A 120 -8.21 -14.85 23.35
C PRO A 120 -8.24 -15.94 22.28
N ARG A 121 -8.18 -17.21 22.69
CA ARG A 121 -8.33 -18.36 21.78
C ARG A 121 -9.71 -18.39 21.12
N GLN A 122 -10.76 -18.09 21.88
CA GLN A 122 -12.12 -18.00 21.36
C GLN A 122 -12.31 -16.79 20.45
N VAL A 123 -11.63 -15.67 20.72
CA VAL A 123 -11.57 -14.55 19.75
C VAL A 123 -11.01 -15.05 18.41
N ALA A 124 -9.90 -15.79 18.42
CA ALA A 124 -9.26 -16.30 17.21
C ALA A 124 -10.12 -17.30 16.41
N THR A 125 -10.94 -18.08 17.09
CA THR A 125 -11.69 -19.21 16.48
C THR A 125 -13.15 -18.89 16.20
N GLU A 126 -13.75 -17.98 16.97
CA GLU A 126 -15.19 -17.69 16.91
C GLU A 126 -15.48 -16.24 16.46
N ARG A 127 -14.52 -15.31 16.62
CA ARG A 127 -14.75 -13.86 16.41
C ARG A 127 -13.63 -13.16 15.63
N MET A 128 -12.91 -13.90 14.81
CA MET A 128 -11.76 -13.35 14.08
C MET A 128 -12.17 -12.24 13.11
N GLY A 129 -13.28 -12.42 12.40
CA GLY A 129 -13.85 -11.39 11.52
C GLY A 129 -14.19 -10.10 12.28
N GLU A 130 -14.78 -10.20 13.47
CA GLU A 130 -15.11 -9.02 14.30
C GLU A 130 -13.85 -8.27 14.74
N LEU A 131 -12.79 -8.99 15.14
CA LEU A 131 -11.51 -8.37 15.48
C LEU A 131 -10.83 -7.72 14.25
N GLN A 132 -10.85 -8.38 13.08
CA GLN A 132 -10.34 -7.79 11.84
C GLN A 132 -11.09 -6.53 11.44
N GLN A 133 -12.43 -6.52 11.49
CA GLN A 133 -13.21 -5.30 11.20
C GLN A 133 -12.93 -4.21 12.25
N LEU A 134 -12.74 -4.55 13.53
CA LEU A 134 -12.33 -3.58 14.56
C LEU A 134 -10.96 -2.96 14.25
N LEU A 135 -9.99 -3.75 13.78
CA LEU A 135 -8.67 -3.28 13.36
C LEU A 135 -8.76 -2.40 12.11
N LEU A 136 -9.51 -2.80 11.09
CA LEU A 136 -9.74 -1.98 9.89
C LEU A 136 -10.45 -0.66 10.19
N ARG A 137 -11.38 -0.66 11.15
CA ARG A 137 -12.06 0.56 11.60
C ARG A 137 -11.07 1.56 12.20
N SER A 138 -10.08 1.05 12.95
CA SER A 138 -8.99 1.85 13.53
C SER A 138 -7.88 2.21 12.53
N ASP A 139 -8.02 1.83 11.25
CA ASP A 139 -7.00 2.01 10.21
C ASP A 139 -5.67 1.27 10.50
N ALA A 140 -5.77 0.11 11.14
CA ALA A 140 -4.63 -0.76 11.42
C ALA A 140 -3.95 -1.23 10.13
N SER A 141 -2.65 -1.53 10.22
CA SER A 141 -1.82 -1.97 9.09
C SER A 141 -2.08 -3.44 8.74
N MET A 142 -3.18 -3.69 8.04
CA MET A 142 -3.56 -5.01 7.52
C MET A 142 -3.65 -5.02 5.99
N LEU A 143 -3.22 -6.12 5.39
CA LEU A 143 -3.22 -6.34 3.94
C LEU A 143 -4.09 -7.54 3.57
N GLY A 144 -4.86 -7.40 2.50
CA GLY A 144 -5.69 -8.47 1.95
C GLY A 144 -6.90 -8.86 2.81
N VAL A 145 -7.31 -8.01 3.77
CA VAL A 145 -8.56 -8.17 4.53
C VAL A 145 -9.54 -7.08 4.11
N PRO A 146 -10.69 -7.42 3.50
CA PRO A 146 -11.62 -6.42 3.04
C PRO A 146 -12.44 -5.82 4.19
N TRP A 147 -12.79 -4.55 4.06
CA TRP A 147 -13.79 -3.87 4.86
C TRP A 147 -15.18 -4.29 4.38
N THR A 148 -15.96 -4.89 5.28
CA THR A 148 -17.28 -5.46 4.96
C THR A 148 -18.29 -5.22 6.09
N SER A 149 -18.12 -4.14 6.85
CA SER A 149 -18.98 -3.85 8.00
C SER A 149 -20.41 -3.55 7.53
N PRO A 150 -21.43 -4.35 7.92
CA PRO A 150 -22.81 -4.10 7.52
C PRO A 150 -23.39 -2.80 8.11
N ASP A 151 -22.78 -2.28 9.17
CA ASP A 151 -23.18 -1.01 9.80
C ASP A 151 -22.69 0.23 9.01
N ASP A 152 -21.88 0.04 7.97
CA ASP A 152 -21.39 1.13 7.12
C ASP A 152 -22.38 1.42 6.00
N LEU A 153 -23.11 2.52 6.15
CA LEU A 153 -24.10 3.01 5.21
C LEU A 153 -23.47 3.42 3.86
N ALA A 154 -22.16 3.68 3.80
CA ALA A 154 -21.49 3.96 2.53
C ALA A 154 -21.53 2.77 1.56
N LEU A 155 -21.63 1.53 2.07
CA LEU A 155 -21.72 0.31 1.25
C LEU A 155 -23.02 0.21 0.44
N THR A 156 -24.04 0.98 0.81
CA THR A 156 -25.34 1.00 0.12
C THR A 156 -25.59 2.28 -0.66
N ALA A 157 -24.60 3.18 -0.72
CA ALA A 157 -24.70 4.42 -1.49
C ALA A 157 -24.35 4.18 -2.97
N ASP A 158 -25.00 4.92 -3.87
CA ASP A 158 -24.47 5.19 -5.20
C ASP A 158 -23.36 6.24 -5.08
N ILE A 159 -22.15 5.91 -5.56
CA ILE A 159 -20.96 6.72 -5.34
C ILE A 159 -20.44 7.26 -6.67
N THR A 160 -20.37 8.58 -6.76
CA THR A 160 -19.86 9.29 -7.94
C THR A 160 -18.75 10.25 -7.55
N ALA A 161 -17.97 10.69 -8.55
CA ALA A 161 -16.94 11.71 -8.37
C ALA A 161 -17.05 12.79 -9.45
N SER A 162 -16.54 13.99 -9.15
CA SER A 162 -16.40 15.07 -10.14
C SER A 162 -15.50 14.69 -11.32
N SER A 163 -14.45 13.92 -11.04
CA SER A 163 -13.48 13.42 -12.00
C SER A 163 -12.86 12.11 -11.48
N THR A 164 -12.18 11.37 -12.34
CA THR A 164 -11.52 10.11 -11.98
C THR A 164 -10.32 9.88 -12.88
N LEU A 165 -9.17 9.57 -12.29
CA LEU A 165 -7.98 9.18 -13.04
C LEU A 165 -8.25 7.92 -13.86
N THR A 166 -8.39 8.09 -15.16
CA THR A 166 -8.65 6.99 -16.11
C THR A 166 -7.51 6.78 -17.09
N GLU A 167 -6.68 7.79 -17.33
CA GLU A 167 -5.50 7.70 -18.19
C GLU A 167 -4.22 7.54 -17.37
N LEU A 168 -3.59 6.37 -17.44
CA LEU A 168 -2.25 6.16 -16.91
C LEU A 168 -1.22 6.69 -17.91
N ARG A 169 -0.94 7.98 -17.80
CA ARG A 169 -0.03 8.71 -18.70
C ARG A 169 0.84 9.69 -17.92
N VAL A 170 2.13 9.70 -18.27
CA VAL A 170 3.11 10.67 -17.82
C VAL A 170 3.86 11.19 -19.05
N ASP A 171 3.67 12.47 -19.36
CA ASP A 171 4.41 13.17 -20.41
C ASP A 171 5.75 13.69 -19.90
N ALA A 172 6.73 13.82 -20.80
CA ALA A 172 8.06 14.32 -20.43
C ALA A 172 8.00 15.79 -20.00
N SER A 173 8.51 16.09 -18.81
CA SER A 173 8.70 17.48 -18.36
C SER A 173 10.00 18.06 -18.93
N PRO A 174 10.17 19.40 -18.97
CA PRO A 174 11.45 20.01 -19.35
C PRO A 174 12.62 19.61 -18.45
N ALA A 175 12.33 19.15 -17.23
CA ALA A 175 13.32 18.68 -16.26
C ALA A 175 13.56 17.16 -16.33
N ALA A 176 12.93 16.46 -17.28
CA ALA A 176 13.09 15.03 -17.43
C ALA A 176 14.55 14.64 -17.72
N THR A 177 15.02 13.59 -17.06
CA THR A 177 16.39 13.08 -17.17
C THR A 177 16.40 11.68 -17.76
N SER A 178 17.57 11.22 -18.21
CA SER A 178 17.78 9.87 -18.73
C SER A 178 18.38 9.00 -17.65
N TYR A 179 17.78 7.85 -17.40
CA TYR A 179 18.29 6.85 -16.47
C TYR A 179 18.87 5.66 -17.26
N PRO A 180 20.19 5.40 -17.17
CA PRO A 180 20.85 4.36 -17.97
C PRO A 180 20.46 2.94 -17.53
N LEU A 181 20.27 2.05 -18.52
CA LEU A 181 19.91 0.64 -18.34
C LEU A 181 21.06 -0.31 -18.68
N ASP A 182 22.32 0.12 -18.60
CA ASP A 182 23.48 -0.74 -18.88
C ASP A 182 23.63 -1.86 -17.84
N GLU A 183 23.33 -1.56 -16.58
CA GLU A 183 23.54 -2.47 -15.44
C GLU A 183 22.25 -3.03 -14.84
N HIS A 184 21.09 -2.48 -15.22
CA HIS A 184 19.81 -2.76 -14.59
C HIS A 184 18.72 -3.03 -15.62
N ASP A 185 17.93 -4.06 -15.38
CA ASP A 185 16.58 -4.14 -15.95
C ASP A 185 15.72 -3.07 -15.26
N PHE A 186 14.83 -2.45 -16.03
CA PHE A 186 13.86 -1.48 -15.54
C PHE A 186 12.48 -2.12 -15.44
N GLY A 187 11.73 -1.79 -14.40
CA GLY A 187 10.35 -2.22 -14.21
C GLY A 187 9.43 -1.01 -14.08
N LEU A 188 8.35 -0.98 -14.86
CA LEU A 188 7.22 -0.08 -14.62
C LEU A 188 6.11 -0.89 -13.94
N HIS A 189 5.91 -0.66 -12.65
CA HIS A 189 4.76 -1.20 -11.91
C HIS A 189 3.54 -0.30 -12.15
N LEU A 190 2.40 -0.91 -12.47
CA LEU A 190 1.14 -0.20 -12.69
C LEU A 190 -0.07 -1.12 -12.43
N PRO A 191 -1.23 -0.56 -12.05
CA PRO A 191 -2.45 -1.34 -11.83
C PRO A 191 -3.17 -1.64 -13.14
N VAL A 192 -3.73 -2.85 -13.26
CA VAL A 192 -4.49 -3.30 -14.41
C VAL A 192 -5.93 -3.62 -14.01
N ASP A 193 -6.85 -2.77 -14.45
CA ASP A 193 -8.29 -2.97 -14.33
C ASP A 193 -9.01 -2.25 -15.49
N PRO A 194 -9.75 -2.94 -16.38
CA PRO A 194 -9.92 -4.39 -16.45
C PRO A 194 -8.87 -5.09 -17.32
N ARG A 195 -8.07 -4.35 -18.10
CA ARG A 195 -7.11 -4.90 -19.07
C ARG A 195 -5.98 -3.92 -19.40
N LEU A 196 -4.91 -4.45 -19.97
CA LEU A 196 -3.74 -3.72 -20.46
C LEU A 196 -3.45 -4.16 -21.90
N ASP A 197 -3.79 -3.31 -22.85
CA ASP A 197 -3.59 -3.58 -24.28
C ASP A 197 -2.17 -3.25 -24.72
N ARG A 198 -1.69 -2.06 -24.38
CA ARG A 198 -0.40 -1.56 -24.82
C ARG A 198 0.22 -0.64 -23.78
N VAL A 199 1.54 -0.70 -23.67
CA VAL A 199 2.36 0.24 -22.90
C VAL A 199 3.38 0.90 -23.79
N GLY A 200 3.37 2.23 -23.80
CA GLY A 200 4.37 3.08 -24.42
C GLY A 200 5.38 3.58 -23.38
N LEU A 201 6.68 3.52 -23.68
CA LEU A 201 7.75 4.06 -22.84
C LEU A 201 8.65 4.99 -23.66
N LEU A 202 8.97 6.16 -23.11
CA LEU A 202 9.95 7.05 -23.73
C LEU A 202 11.37 6.61 -23.33
N VAL A 203 12.17 6.26 -24.32
CA VAL A 203 13.56 5.82 -24.16
C VAL A 203 14.51 6.69 -24.95
N GLN A 204 15.80 6.58 -24.64
CA GLN A 204 16.88 7.18 -25.41
C GLN A 204 17.95 6.13 -25.68
N ALA A 205 18.28 5.92 -26.95
CA ALA A 205 19.30 4.97 -27.38
C ALA A 205 20.51 5.70 -27.99
N GLU A 206 21.72 5.31 -27.63
CA GLU A 206 22.96 5.84 -28.21
C GLU A 206 23.23 5.28 -29.63
N GLY A 207 22.73 4.07 -29.90
CA GLY A 207 22.89 3.36 -31.16
C GLY A 207 21.70 2.43 -31.42
N PRO A 208 21.62 1.78 -32.60
CA PRO A 208 20.57 0.80 -32.89
C PRO A 208 20.62 -0.32 -31.85
N THR A 209 19.51 -0.54 -31.15
CA THR A 209 19.45 -1.44 -29.99
C THR A 209 18.22 -2.32 -30.07
N GLU A 210 18.41 -3.63 -29.92
CA GLU A 210 17.30 -4.55 -29.69
C GLU A 210 16.90 -4.50 -28.21
N VAL A 211 15.61 -4.27 -27.95
CA VAL A 211 15.05 -4.14 -26.60
C VAL A 211 14.01 -5.22 -26.37
N VAL A 212 14.17 -5.96 -25.26
CA VAL A 212 13.20 -6.95 -24.81
C VAL A 212 12.32 -6.33 -23.73
N VAL A 213 11.00 -6.33 -23.96
CA VAL A 213 9.99 -5.84 -23.02
C VAL A 213 9.11 -7.02 -22.61
N GLU A 214 8.95 -7.23 -21.31
CA GLU A 214 8.21 -8.36 -20.75
C GLU A 214 7.09 -7.86 -19.84
N LEU A 215 6.01 -8.64 -19.76
CA LEU A 215 4.92 -8.41 -18.82
C LEU A 215 4.97 -9.48 -17.73
N TRP A 216 4.90 -9.03 -16.48
CA TRP A 216 4.91 -9.88 -15.30
C TRP A 216 3.75 -9.53 -14.38
N SER A 217 3.04 -10.54 -13.87
CA SER A 217 2.10 -10.39 -12.77
C SER A 217 2.86 -10.31 -11.45
N THR A 218 2.39 -9.48 -10.52
CA THR A 218 2.99 -9.42 -9.18
C THR A 218 2.58 -10.58 -8.28
N ASP A 219 1.50 -11.30 -8.65
CA ASP A 219 0.92 -12.44 -7.94
C ASP A 219 0.53 -12.15 -6.47
N GLY A 220 -0.68 -12.52 -6.09
CA GLY A 220 -1.14 -12.41 -4.71
C GLY A 220 -1.45 -11.00 -4.18
N GLY A 221 -1.40 -9.96 -5.00
CA GLY A 221 -1.94 -8.63 -4.67
C GLY A 221 -1.14 -7.77 -3.68
N GLU A 222 -0.36 -8.36 -2.76
CA GLU A 222 0.48 -7.63 -1.79
C GLU A 222 1.93 -7.40 -2.26
N ASN A 223 2.30 -7.98 -3.40
CA ASN A 223 3.62 -7.83 -4.00
C ASN A 223 3.60 -6.72 -5.06
N HIS A 224 4.71 -6.00 -5.18
CA HIS A 224 4.90 -4.92 -6.15
C HIS A 224 6.12 -5.18 -7.07
N ILE A 225 6.55 -6.43 -7.19
CA ILE A 225 7.72 -6.84 -7.99
C ILE A 225 7.30 -7.89 -9.03
N PRO A 226 8.11 -8.12 -10.09
CA PRO A 226 7.87 -9.22 -11.03
C PRO A 226 7.92 -10.58 -10.33
N VAL A 227 6.82 -11.35 -10.39
CA VAL A 227 6.74 -12.70 -9.80
C VAL A 227 6.46 -13.76 -10.86
N ARG A 228 5.38 -13.60 -11.63
CA ARG A 228 4.95 -14.59 -12.63
C ARG A 228 5.02 -13.99 -14.04
N PHE A 229 5.82 -14.60 -14.91
CA PHE A 229 5.91 -14.21 -16.32
C PHE A 229 4.56 -14.36 -17.01
N VAL A 230 4.20 -13.38 -17.84
CA VAL A 230 2.96 -13.36 -18.63
C VAL A 230 3.27 -13.42 -20.13
N ASP A 231 4.02 -12.45 -20.65
CA ASP A 231 4.26 -12.32 -22.09
C ASP A 231 5.51 -11.46 -22.39
N ARG A 232 5.97 -11.43 -23.65
CA ARG A 232 7.19 -10.73 -24.10
C ARG A 232 7.07 -10.16 -25.52
N ARG A 233 7.67 -8.99 -25.74
CA ARG A 233 7.93 -8.37 -27.04
C ARG A 233 9.42 -8.07 -27.22
N THR A 234 9.87 -8.13 -28.47
CA THR A 234 11.21 -7.72 -28.88
C THR A 234 11.07 -6.60 -29.89
N LEU A 235 11.67 -5.45 -29.61
CA LEU A 235 11.52 -4.22 -30.36
C LEU A 235 12.89 -3.75 -30.87
N GLN A 236 12.93 -3.17 -32.05
CA GLN A 236 14.12 -2.49 -32.57
C GLN A 236 14.01 -0.99 -32.27
N VAL A 237 15.06 -0.42 -31.67
CA VAL A 237 15.10 0.97 -31.25
C VAL A 237 16.21 1.68 -32.02
N GLU A 238 15.81 2.67 -32.82
CA GLU A 238 16.74 3.52 -33.55
C GLU A 238 17.45 4.51 -32.60
N PRO A 239 18.66 4.99 -32.96
CA PRO A 239 19.37 5.98 -32.16
C PRO A 239 18.54 7.25 -31.92
N GLY A 240 18.68 7.82 -30.73
CA GLY A 240 17.98 9.03 -30.31
C GLY A 240 16.86 8.77 -29.32
N ARG A 241 16.07 9.80 -29.05
CA ARG A 241 14.94 9.75 -28.12
C ARG A 241 13.68 9.34 -28.87
N THR A 242 13.11 8.19 -28.51
CA THR A 242 11.94 7.62 -29.19
C THR A 242 11.01 6.93 -28.19
N ARG A 243 9.74 6.77 -28.58
CA ARG A 243 8.76 6.00 -27.81
C ARG A 243 8.73 4.58 -28.33
N ILE A 244 9.00 3.61 -27.46
CA ILE A 244 8.77 2.19 -27.74
C ILE A 244 7.37 1.80 -27.32
N GLU A 245 6.72 0.93 -28.08
CA GLU A 245 5.36 0.46 -27.82
C GLU A 245 5.35 -1.07 -27.74
N ALA A 246 4.84 -1.60 -26.64
CA ALA A 246 4.69 -3.04 -26.42
C ALA A 246 3.21 -3.39 -26.24
N ASP A 247 2.65 -4.12 -27.22
CA ASP A 247 1.27 -4.61 -27.19
C ASP A 247 1.18 -5.95 -26.47
N PHE A 248 0.41 -6.07 -25.40
CA PHE A 248 0.22 -7.30 -24.63
C PHE A 248 -1.18 -7.90 -24.78
N GLY A 249 -2.23 -7.08 -24.88
CA GLY A 249 -3.62 -7.55 -24.89
C GLY A 249 -3.98 -8.36 -23.63
N TYR A 250 -3.44 -7.98 -22.47
CA TYR A 250 -3.59 -8.70 -21.22
C TYR A 250 -4.89 -8.33 -20.52
N ALA A 251 -5.73 -9.31 -20.21
CA ALA A 251 -6.96 -9.12 -19.45
C ALA A 251 -6.99 -10.10 -18.27
N PRO A 252 -6.59 -9.66 -17.05
CA PRO A 252 -6.62 -10.53 -15.89
C PRO A 252 -8.06 -10.86 -15.47
N THR A 253 -8.25 -11.97 -14.76
CA THR A 253 -9.59 -12.42 -14.30
C THR A 253 -10.16 -11.57 -13.17
N ALA A 254 -9.30 -10.81 -12.50
CA ALA A 254 -9.64 -9.84 -11.47
C ALA A 254 -8.60 -8.70 -11.54
N PRO A 255 -8.89 -7.51 -10.98
CA PRO A 255 -7.90 -6.44 -10.86
C PRO A 255 -6.62 -6.95 -10.21
N GLU A 256 -5.48 -6.62 -10.80
CA GLU A 256 -4.17 -6.92 -10.25
C GLU A 256 -3.14 -5.86 -10.64
N ASP A 257 -1.99 -5.90 -9.97
CA ASP A 257 -0.83 -5.14 -10.38
C ASP A 257 0.08 -5.96 -11.31
N VAL A 258 0.70 -5.27 -12.25
CA VAL A 258 1.71 -5.87 -13.14
C VAL A 258 2.99 -5.06 -13.11
N VAL A 259 4.07 -5.67 -13.61
CA VAL A 259 5.33 -4.98 -13.87
C VAL A 259 5.72 -5.20 -15.34
N VAL A 260 5.83 -4.11 -16.08
CA VAL A 260 6.40 -4.10 -17.43
C VAL A 260 7.91 -3.98 -17.31
N VAL A 261 8.63 -5.05 -17.62
CA VAL A 261 10.07 -5.14 -17.49
C VAL A 261 10.75 -4.84 -18.82
N VAL A 262 11.55 -3.79 -18.87
CA VAL A 262 12.50 -3.53 -19.96
C VAL A 262 13.84 -4.14 -19.57
N ARG A 263 14.29 -5.14 -20.31
CA ARG A 263 15.59 -5.78 -20.06
C ARG A 263 16.73 -4.80 -20.34
N ARG A 264 17.77 -4.88 -19.50
CA ARG A 264 18.98 -4.07 -19.63
C ARG A 264 19.55 -4.17 -21.05
N ALA A 265 19.98 -3.04 -21.60
CA ALA A 265 20.61 -2.97 -22.90
C ALA A 265 21.64 -1.83 -22.90
N ARG A 266 22.82 -2.11 -23.47
CA ARG A 266 23.93 -1.15 -23.47
C ARG A 266 23.56 0.09 -24.27
N GLY A 267 23.79 1.26 -23.70
CA GLY A 267 23.48 2.54 -24.36
C GLY A 267 21.98 2.83 -24.47
N LEU A 268 21.12 2.11 -23.74
CA LEU A 268 19.69 2.41 -23.60
C LEU A 268 19.44 3.12 -22.28
N SER A 269 18.58 4.14 -22.29
CA SER A 269 18.08 4.81 -21.09
C SER A 269 16.56 4.95 -21.13
N VAL A 270 15.92 4.91 -19.96
CA VAL A 270 14.53 5.34 -19.80
C VAL A 270 14.48 6.81 -19.43
N ILE A 271 13.46 7.53 -19.90
CA ILE A 271 13.26 8.93 -19.52
C ILE A 271 12.38 9.00 -18.27
N VAL A 272 12.83 9.76 -17.28
CA VAL A 272 12.18 9.91 -15.97
C VAL A 272 12.01 11.39 -15.62
N ASN A 273 10.83 11.76 -15.15
CA ASN A 273 10.53 13.06 -14.58
C ASN A 273 10.97 13.11 -13.10
N PRO A 274 11.37 14.29 -12.57
CA PRO A 274 11.62 14.48 -11.15
C PRO A 274 10.34 14.57 -10.30
N GLU A 275 9.17 14.67 -10.94
CA GLU A 275 7.87 14.61 -10.28
C GLU A 275 7.38 13.16 -10.12
N PRO A 276 6.57 12.84 -9.07
CA PRO A 276 6.02 11.51 -8.88
C PRO A 276 4.94 11.17 -9.91
N ALA A 277 4.80 9.87 -10.17
CA ALA A 277 3.68 9.30 -10.93
C ALA A 277 2.41 9.28 -10.05
N PRO A 278 1.22 9.00 -10.61
CA PRO A 278 0.05 8.71 -9.79
C PRO A 278 0.30 7.58 -8.78
N SER A 279 -0.33 7.62 -7.61
CA SER A 279 -0.18 6.56 -6.59
C SER A 279 -0.50 5.18 -7.16
N GLY A 280 0.31 4.19 -6.80
CA GLY A 280 0.23 2.84 -7.36
C GLY A 280 0.97 2.65 -8.69
N VAL A 281 1.66 3.67 -9.22
CA VAL A 281 2.59 3.54 -10.34
C VAL A 281 4.02 3.78 -9.85
N LEU A 282 4.91 2.81 -10.05
CA LEU A 282 6.28 2.87 -9.55
C LEU A 282 7.30 2.57 -10.65
N GLY A 283 8.42 3.29 -10.62
CA GLY A 283 9.65 2.90 -11.31
C GLY A 283 10.46 1.96 -10.43
N LEU A 284 10.88 0.84 -10.99
CA LEU A 284 11.68 -0.19 -10.32
C LEU A 284 12.97 -0.43 -11.08
N LEU A 285 14.04 -0.75 -10.36
CA LEU A 285 15.29 -1.23 -10.95
C LEU A 285 15.63 -2.59 -10.40
N SER A 286 16.07 -3.48 -11.29
CA SER A 286 16.64 -4.75 -10.87
C SER A 286 17.95 -4.52 -10.14
N ARG A 287 18.20 -5.31 -9.10
CA ARG A 287 19.45 -5.32 -8.35
C ARG A 287 19.96 -6.76 -8.29
N THR A 288 21.28 -6.90 -8.23
CA THR A 288 21.87 -8.17 -7.79
C THR A 288 21.69 -8.25 -6.27
N PRO A 289 20.90 -9.21 -5.74
CA PRO A 289 20.76 -9.38 -4.31
C PRO A 289 22.13 -9.62 -3.69
N ALA A 290 22.47 -8.85 -2.65
CA ALA A 290 23.76 -8.93 -2.00
C ALA A 290 23.60 -8.68 -0.50
N THR A 291 24.20 -9.53 0.33
CA THR A 291 24.21 -9.30 1.78
C THR A 291 25.19 -8.16 2.09
N ASP A 292 24.72 -6.91 2.01
CA ASP A 292 25.50 -5.70 2.32
C ASP A 292 25.06 -5.07 3.65
N LEU A 293 26.03 -4.78 4.53
CA LEU A 293 25.82 -4.15 5.83
C LEU A 293 25.43 -2.66 5.73
N HIS A 294 25.78 -2.00 4.62
CA HIS A 294 25.44 -0.59 4.38
C HIS A 294 24.11 -0.40 3.64
N ARG A 295 23.59 -1.47 3.02
CA ARG A 295 22.31 -1.48 2.32
C ARG A 295 21.45 -2.62 2.85
N PRO A 296 20.75 -2.39 3.98
CA PRO A 296 20.01 -3.43 4.70
C PRO A 296 18.70 -3.83 4.00
N GLN A 297 18.56 -3.63 2.68
CA GLN A 297 17.46 -4.10 1.81
C GLN A 297 17.98 -4.42 0.41
N SER A 298 18.32 -5.70 0.15
CA SER A 298 18.77 -6.16 -1.18
C SER A 298 17.78 -7.15 -1.80
N ASN A 299 16.58 -6.69 -2.13
CA ASN A 299 15.69 -7.46 -2.98
C ASN A 299 16.19 -7.41 -4.43
N ALA A 300 15.72 -8.34 -5.25
CA ALA A 300 16.05 -8.37 -6.68
C ALA A 300 15.50 -7.15 -7.44
N TRP A 301 14.58 -6.40 -6.83
CA TRP A 301 13.95 -5.19 -7.36
C TRP A 301 13.84 -4.12 -6.28
N SER A 302 13.93 -2.86 -6.68
CA SER A 302 13.83 -1.71 -5.77
C SER A 302 13.20 -0.51 -6.44
N ALA A 303 12.33 0.17 -5.70
CA ALA A 303 11.81 1.49 -6.05
C ALA A 303 12.70 2.64 -5.56
N ALA A 304 13.67 2.41 -4.67
CA ALA A 304 14.36 3.48 -3.94
C ALA A 304 15.05 4.51 -4.83
N GLU A 305 15.63 4.09 -5.96
CA GLU A 305 16.33 4.93 -6.91
C GLU A 305 15.39 5.83 -7.73
N LEU A 306 14.16 5.37 -7.97
CA LEU A 306 13.15 6.04 -8.78
C LEU A 306 11.95 6.49 -7.95
N ARG A 307 12.04 6.41 -6.61
CA ARG A 307 10.98 6.88 -5.72
C ARG A 307 10.76 8.37 -5.97
N ARG A 308 9.50 8.74 -6.17
CA ARG A 308 9.07 10.08 -6.57
C ARG A 308 9.63 10.59 -7.91
N HIS A 309 10.13 9.68 -8.76
CA HIS A 309 10.53 10.00 -10.14
C HIS A 309 9.69 9.18 -11.11
N ALA A 310 8.81 9.84 -11.85
CA ALA A 310 7.89 9.17 -12.76
C ALA A 310 8.60 8.76 -14.06
N PRO A 311 8.60 7.48 -14.45
CA PRO A 311 8.92 7.10 -15.82
C PRO A 311 7.97 7.81 -16.79
N VAL A 312 8.46 8.20 -17.97
CA VAL A 312 7.62 8.80 -19.01
C VAL A 312 6.98 7.68 -19.83
N PHE A 313 5.67 7.47 -19.63
CA PHE A 313 4.94 6.34 -20.18
C PHE A 313 3.49 6.70 -20.54
N ASP A 314 2.86 5.84 -21.32
CA ASP A 314 1.40 5.79 -21.45
C ASP A 314 0.95 4.33 -21.46
N ALA A 315 -0.23 4.06 -20.92
CA ALA A 315 -0.86 2.76 -20.96
C ALA A 315 -2.29 2.87 -21.50
N THR A 316 -2.70 1.86 -22.26
CA THR A 316 -4.05 1.79 -22.85
C THR A 316 -4.66 0.41 -22.58
N PRO A 317 -6.00 0.30 -22.49
CA PRO A 317 -6.99 1.38 -22.55
C PRO A 317 -7.07 2.16 -21.23
N ALA A 318 -8.10 3.01 -21.08
CA ALA A 318 -8.42 3.66 -19.82
C ALA A 318 -8.60 2.63 -18.69
N THR A 319 -8.09 2.97 -17.49
CA THR A 319 -8.16 2.13 -16.29
C THR A 319 -9.39 2.45 -15.44
N HIS A 320 -9.90 1.45 -14.73
CA HIS A 320 -10.94 1.57 -13.71
C HIS A 320 -10.38 1.57 -12.28
N ALA A 321 -9.06 1.41 -12.12
CA ALA A 321 -8.41 1.16 -10.83
C ALA A 321 -8.56 2.29 -9.78
N TYR A 322 -8.98 3.49 -10.20
CA TYR A 322 -9.12 4.69 -9.38
C TYR A 322 -10.57 5.17 -9.22
N GLY A 323 -11.54 4.35 -9.59
CA GLY A 323 -12.96 4.71 -9.59
C GLY A 323 -13.50 5.16 -8.23
N ALA A 324 -14.54 6.00 -8.25
CA ALA A 324 -15.19 6.51 -7.04
C ALA A 324 -15.67 5.40 -6.09
N GLY A 325 -16.15 4.28 -6.64
CA GLY A 325 -16.60 3.13 -5.85
C GLY A 325 -15.51 2.47 -4.99
N GLN A 326 -14.22 2.73 -5.24
CA GLN A 326 -13.12 2.20 -4.45
C GLN A 326 -13.11 2.71 -2.99
N VAL A 327 -13.83 3.80 -2.69
CA VAL A 327 -13.85 4.39 -1.34
C VAL A 327 -14.82 3.72 -0.38
N ALA A 328 -15.68 2.82 -0.85
CA ALA A 328 -16.61 2.07 -0.01
C ALA A 328 -16.29 0.58 -0.08
N GLY A 329 -16.08 -0.05 1.08
CA GLY A 329 -15.70 -1.45 1.14
C GLY A 329 -14.24 -1.68 0.78
N GLY A 330 -13.96 -2.86 0.19
CA GLY A 330 -12.65 -3.16 -0.39
C GLY A 330 -11.49 -3.16 0.61
N TYR A 331 -10.27 -2.97 0.11
CA TYR A 331 -9.07 -2.99 0.94
C TYR A 331 -8.68 -1.58 1.37
N ALA A 332 -8.29 -1.40 2.63
CA ALA A 332 -7.85 -0.09 3.15
C ALA A 332 -6.40 0.27 2.78
N ARG A 333 -5.73 -0.58 2.02
CA ARG A 333 -4.30 -0.51 1.64
C ARG A 333 -4.15 -1.11 0.24
N PRO A 334 -3.07 -0.77 -0.50
CA PRO A 334 -2.80 -1.37 -1.80
C PRO A 334 -2.78 -2.91 -1.71
N PHE A 335 -3.65 -3.54 -2.50
CA PHE A 335 -3.78 -4.98 -2.59
C PHE A 335 -4.46 -5.34 -3.92
N GLY A 336 -3.68 -5.81 -4.90
CA GLY A 336 -4.17 -6.06 -6.26
C GLY A 336 -4.60 -4.79 -6.99
N GLY A 337 -3.97 -3.66 -6.64
CA GLY A 337 -4.32 -2.32 -7.12
C GLY A 337 -4.24 -1.27 -6.02
N PRO A 338 -4.47 0.02 -6.36
CA PRO A 338 -4.28 1.14 -5.44
C PRO A 338 -5.34 1.17 -4.31
N ASN A 339 -6.55 0.64 -4.57
CA ASN A 339 -7.68 0.62 -3.64
C ASN A 339 -7.98 2.00 -3.03
N LEU A 340 -8.15 2.98 -3.91
CA LEU A 340 -8.52 4.36 -3.58
C LEU A 340 -9.22 5.00 -4.76
N TRP A 341 -10.01 6.03 -4.50
CA TRP A 341 -10.37 6.99 -5.54
C TRP A 341 -9.23 7.98 -5.75
N SER A 342 -8.94 8.28 -7.02
CA SER A 342 -8.08 9.39 -7.40
C SER A 342 -8.79 10.25 -8.45
N SER A 343 -8.81 11.57 -8.25
CA SER A 343 -9.33 12.52 -9.24
C SER A 343 -8.46 12.52 -10.50
N ASP A 344 -8.91 13.19 -11.55
CA ASP A 344 -7.96 13.69 -12.55
C ASP A 344 -6.99 14.71 -11.91
N ARG A 345 -6.00 15.19 -12.68
CA ARG A 345 -5.14 16.27 -12.19
C ARG A 345 -6.00 17.46 -11.78
N ILE A 346 -5.76 17.99 -10.58
CA ILE A 346 -6.51 19.11 -9.99
C ILE A 346 -6.35 20.35 -10.87
N GLU A 347 -7.48 20.99 -11.18
CA GLU A 347 -7.54 22.22 -11.95
C GLU A 347 -8.14 23.34 -11.09
N PRO A 348 -7.66 24.61 -11.19
CA PRO A 348 -8.13 25.69 -10.33
C PRO A 348 -9.64 25.98 -10.38
N GLN A 349 -10.31 25.62 -11.48
CA GLN A 349 -11.74 25.90 -11.69
C GLN A 349 -12.66 24.70 -11.41
N ARG A 350 -12.10 23.54 -11.05
CA ARG A 350 -12.87 22.31 -10.79
C ARG A 350 -12.72 21.90 -9.33
N GLU A 351 -13.84 21.78 -8.64
CA GLU A 351 -13.84 21.16 -7.32
C GLU A 351 -13.75 19.65 -7.45
N GLU A 352 -12.79 19.04 -6.75
CA GLU A 352 -12.72 17.61 -6.65
C GLU A 352 -13.61 17.11 -5.52
N ARG A 353 -14.63 16.31 -5.85
CA ARG A 353 -15.60 15.81 -4.88
C ARG A 353 -15.96 14.35 -5.10
N LEU A 354 -16.22 13.67 -3.99
CA LEU A 354 -16.89 12.36 -3.92
C LEU A 354 -18.28 12.55 -3.35
N GLU A 355 -19.30 12.08 -4.05
CA GLU A 355 -20.70 12.14 -3.63
C GLU A 355 -21.22 10.73 -3.38
N LEU A 356 -21.82 10.54 -2.21
CA LEU A 356 -22.53 9.34 -1.78
C LEU A 356 -24.02 9.69 -1.75
N ARG A 357 -24.84 8.98 -2.51
CA ARG A 357 -26.29 9.19 -2.59
C ARG A 357 -27.03 7.90 -2.24
N TRP A 358 -28.08 8.02 -1.44
CA TRP A 358 -28.93 6.89 -1.06
C TRP A 358 -30.31 7.01 -1.69
N ASP A 359 -30.95 5.87 -1.96
CA ASP A 359 -32.33 5.81 -2.48
C ASP A 359 -33.37 6.38 -1.50
N ALA A 360 -33.04 6.37 -0.21
CA ALA A 360 -33.85 6.95 0.86
C ALA A 360 -32.96 7.66 1.88
N PRO A 361 -33.47 8.69 2.59
CA PRO A 361 -32.71 9.36 3.62
C PRO A 361 -32.21 8.39 4.69
N VAL A 362 -30.92 8.51 5.03
CA VAL A 362 -30.27 7.77 6.11
C VAL A 362 -30.06 8.67 7.32
N VAL A 363 -29.95 8.06 8.50
CA VAL A 363 -29.53 8.75 9.72
C VAL A 363 -28.02 8.54 9.85
N ALA A 364 -27.23 9.60 9.71
CA ALA A 364 -25.78 9.59 9.82
C ALA A 364 -25.35 10.11 11.21
N GLY A 365 -24.85 9.21 12.06
CA GLY A 365 -24.23 9.50 13.34
C GLY A 365 -22.78 9.97 13.22
N SER A 366 -22.02 9.47 12.24
CA SER A 366 -20.65 9.90 11.96
C SER A 366 -20.18 9.61 10.53
N VAL A 367 -19.18 10.38 10.07
CA VAL A 367 -18.40 10.10 8.86
C VAL A 367 -16.95 9.85 9.23
N GLU A 368 -16.40 8.73 8.76
CA GLU A 368 -14.98 8.40 8.89
C GLU A 368 -14.30 8.48 7.51
N LEU A 369 -13.21 9.24 7.43
CA LEU A 369 -12.41 9.40 6.21
C LEU A 369 -11.04 8.78 6.40
N VAL A 370 -10.57 8.06 5.40
CA VAL A 370 -9.17 7.59 5.29
C VAL A 370 -8.57 8.19 4.03
N PHE A 371 -7.59 9.06 4.18
CA PHE A 371 -6.89 9.72 3.08
C PHE A 371 -5.65 8.95 2.62
N ASN A 372 -5.20 9.22 1.41
CA ASN A 372 -3.93 8.68 0.92
C ASN A 372 -2.75 9.33 1.66
N ASP A 373 -1.90 8.53 2.29
CA ASP A 373 -0.63 8.99 2.90
C ASP A 373 0.59 8.33 2.26
N GLU A 374 0.45 7.88 1.01
CA GLU A 374 1.49 7.29 0.16
C GLU A 374 2.39 6.27 0.88
N VAL A 375 1.92 5.03 0.91
CA VAL A 375 2.55 3.95 1.67
C VAL A 375 3.84 3.41 1.03
N ASP A 376 4.23 3.86 -0.18
CA ASP A 376 5.55 3.57 -0.75
C ASP A 376 6.68 4.41 -0.11
N GLU A 377 6.37 5.50 0.61
CA GLU A 377 7.39 6.40 1.13
C GLU A 377 8.31 5.72 2.15
N ASP A 378 9.63 5.87 1.96
CA ASP A 378 10.62 5.32 2.89
C ASP A 378 10.82 6.24 4.10
N LEU A 379 9.98 6.03 5.12
CA LEU A 379 10.01 6.78 6.37
C LEU A 379 11.00 6.16 7.37
N VAL A 380 12.23 6.67 7.38
CA VAL A 380 13.26 6.28 8.34
C VAL A 380 13.41 7.33 9.45
N ASN A 381 13.21 6.91 10.70
CA ASN A 381 13.31 7.79 11.88
C ASN A 381 14.73 7.92 12.47
N LEU A 382 15.76 7.52 11.72
CA LEU A 382 17.15 7.70 12.11
C LEU A 382 17.57 9.16 11.85
N HIS A 383 18.33 9.74 12.79
CA HIS A 383 18.70 11.16 12.82
C HIS A 383 19.39 11.73 11.57
N HIS A 384 19.95 10.88 10.69
CA HIS A 384 20.61 11.29 9.45
C HIS A 384 19.71 11.18 8.21
N HIS A 385 18.52 10.60 8.32
CA HIS A 385 17.52 10.59 7.26
C HIS A 385 16.55 11.75 7.47
N ARG A 386 16.23 12.46 6.39
CA ARG A 386 15.18 13.48 6.38
C ARG A 386 14.32 13.27 5.15
N THR A 387 13.03 13.08 5.38
CA THR A 387 12.02 13.16 4.32
C THR A 387 12.00 14.59 3.77
N PRO A 388 11.96 14.80 2.44
CA PRO A 388 12.11 16.14 1.85
C PRO A 388 10.90 17.05 2.09
N PHE A 389 9.80 16.50 2.59
CA PHE A 389 8.58 17.22 2.95
C PHE A 389 8.18 16.95 4.40
N PRO A 390 7.62 17.96 5.10
CA PRO A 390 7.15 17.82 6.48
C PRO A 390 5.79 17.12 6.59
N VAL A 391 5.05 16.97 5.48
CA VAL A 391 3.76 16.26 5.36
C VAL A 391 3.78 15.51 4.04
N ILE A 392 3.23 14.30 4.02
CA ILE A 392 3.06 13.55 2.78
C ILE A 392 2.27 14.39 1.76
N PRO A 393 2.81 14.66 0.56
CA PRO A 393 2.16 15.51 -0.46
C PRO A 393 0.76 15.03 -0.88
N GLU A 394 0.57 13.72 -0.92
CA GLU A 394 -0.66 13.03 -1.31
C GLU A 394 -1.79 13.17 -0.28
N LEU A 395 -1.46 13.55 0.96
CA LEU A 395 -2.46 13.73 2.00
C LEU A 395 -3.33 14.96 1.72
N VAL A 396 -4.65 14.76 1.70
CA VAL A 396 -5.65 15.83 1.62
C VAL A 396 -5.44 16.77 2.82
N ARG A 397 -5.22 18.05 2.51
CA ARG A 397 -4.91 19.12 3.47
C ARG A 397 -6.17 19.85 3.89
N ASP A 398 -6.92 20.35 2.91
CA ASP A 398 -8.12 21.16 3.14
C ASP A 398 -9.30 20.45 2.49
N TYR A 399 -10.38 20.27 3.25
CA TYR A 399 -11.58 19.61 2.76
C TYR A 399 -12.80 19.99 3.60
N ARG A 400 -13.96 19.82 3.00
CA ARG A 400 -15.25 19.96 3.65
C ARG A 400 -16.15 18.76 3.38
N ILE A 401 -17.07 18.51 4.30
CA ILE A 401 -18.16 17.55 4.13
C ILE A 401 -19.44 18.36 4.06
N GLU A 402 -20.25 18.06 3.07
CA GLU A 402 -21.56 18.68 2.88
C GLU A 402 -22.65 17.60 2.87
N ALA A 403 -23.82 17.96 3.40
CA ALA A 403 -25.02 17.13 3.35
C ALA A 403 -26.07 17.78 2.45
N ALA A 404 -26.82 16.96 1.72
CA ALA A 404 -28.00 17.41 1.02
C ALA A 404 -29.12 17.70 2.02
N THR A 405 -29.76 18.84 1.82
CA THR A 405 -30.90 19.37 2.58
C THR A 405 -31.98 19.82 1.61
N GLY A 406 -33.17 20.15 2.12
CA GLY A 406 -34.26 20.70 1.29
C GLY A 406 -33.89 21.99 0.54
N ASP A 407 -32.90 22.75 1.05
CA ASP A 407 -32.43 24.01 0.49
C ASP A 407 -31.13 23.88 -0.34
N GLY A 408 -30.71 22.64 -0.64
CA GLY A 408 -29.48 22.33 -1.36
C GLY A 408 -28.38 21.76 -0.45
N TRP A 409 -27.12 22.00 -0.80
CA TRP A 409 -25.97 21.49 -0.06
C TRP A 409 -25.60 22.39 1.12
N MET A 410 -25.49 21.81 2.32
CA MET A 410 -25.05 22.48 3.53
C MET A 410 -23.70 21.93 3.98
N THR A 411 -22.71 22.80 4.21
CA THR A 411 -21.44 22.41 4.84
C THR A 411 -21.65 22.05 6.30
N ILE A 412 -21.27 20.82 6.66
CA ILE A 412 -21.45 20.25 8.00
C ILE A 412 -20.12 20.06 8.72
N VAL A 413 -19.03 19.96 7.97
CA VAL A 413 -17.65 19.86 8.47
C VAL A 413 -16.75 20.65 7.54
N GLU A 414 -15.82 21.41 8.11
CA GLU A 414 -14.76 22.10 7.38
C GLU A 414 -13.44 21.87 8.12
N VAL A 415 -12.39 21.52 7.38
CA VAL A 415 -11.08 21.20 7.93
C VAL A 415 -10.01 21.81 7.06
N GLU A 416 -9.16 22.62 7.68
CA GLU A 416 -7.94 23.15 7.08
C GLU A 416 -6.70 22.48 7.71
N GLY A 417 -5.61 22.39 6.94
CA GLY A 417 -4.30 21.99 7.44
C GLY A 417 -4.24 20.56 8.00
N ASN A 418 -5.01 19.63 7.44
CA ASN A 418 -5.02 18.24 7.87
C ASN A 418 -3.64 17.58 7.71
N ARG A 419 -3.24 16.86 8.77
CA ARG A 419 -1.98 16.10 8.86
C ARG A 419 -2.21 14.65 9.29
N ARG A 420 -3.44 14.16 9.20
CA ARG A 420 -3.82 12.80 9.61
C ARG A 420 -4.49 12.07 8.46
N ARG A 421 -4.06 10.83 8.23
CA ARG A 421 -4.69 9.88 7.30
C ARG A 421 -6.14 9.59 7.69
N ARG A 422 -6.38 9.19 8.94
CA ARG A 422 -7.72 8.90 9.46
C ARG A 422 -8.34 10.10 10.15
N ARG A 423 -9.59 10.43 9.79
CA ARG A 423 -10.41 11.48 10.40
C ARG A 423 -11.80 10.92 10.72
N VAL A 424 -12.34 11.29 11.87
CA VAL A 424 -13.67 10.89 12.33
C VAL A 424 -14.43 12.13 12.71
N HIS A 425 -15.62 12.30 12.14
CA HIS A 425 -16.46 13.46 12.33
C HIS A 425 -17.84 13.02 12.84
N PRO A 426 -18.17 13.27 14.11
CA PRO A 426 -19.52 13.05 14.63
C PRO A 426 -20.50 14.01 13.98
N LEU A 427 -21.63 13.48 13.50
CA LEU A 427 -22.69 14.26 12.84
C LEU A 427 -23.98 14.37 13.69
N GLY A 428 -24.07 13.62 14.79
CA GLY A 428 -25.18 13.75 15.75
C GLY A 428 -26.53 13.20 15.27
N GLY A 429 -26.52 12.23 14.35
CA GLY A 429 -27.74 11.59 13.84
C GLY A 429 -28.46 12.42 12.78
N MET A 430 -27.69 13.11 11.94
CA MET A 430 -28.21 13.94 10.85
C MET A 430 -28.96 13.08 9.84
N THR A 431 -30.16 13.49 9.44
CA THR A 431 -30.89 12.83 8.36
C THR A 431 -30.56 13.47 7.02
N THR A 432 -30.10 12.69 6.04
CA THR A 432 -29.80 13.17 4.68
C THR A 432 -29.90 12.04 3.67
N ASP A 433 -30.19 12.35 2.41
CA ASP A 433 -30.19 11.41 1.29
C ASP A 433 -28.90 11.49 0.44
N ALA A 434 -28.00 12.43 0.74
CA ALA A 434 -26.68 12.47 0.13
C ALA A 434 -25.63 13.21 0.99
N LEU A 435 -24.40 12.71 0.95
CA LEU A 435 -23.22 13.35 1.52
C LEU A 435 -22.19 13.55 0.43
N ARG A 436 -21.41 14.63 0.49
CA ARG A 436 -20.23 14.75 -0.36
C ARG A 436 -19.01 15.25 0.39
N VAL A 437 -17.85 14.67 0.06
CA VAL A 437 -16.54 15.11 0.51
C VAL A 437 -15.95 15.97 -0.61
N VAL A 438 -15.70 17.23 -0.34
CA VAL A 438 -15.06 18.16 -1.29
C VAL A 438 -13.62 18.38 -0.85
N VAL A 439 -12.68 18.03 -1.73
CA VAL A 439 -11.24 18.24 -1.52
C VAL A 439 -10.87 19.60 -2.10
N GLU A 440 -10.41 20.50 -1.23
CA GLU A 440 -10.07 21.88 -1.57
C GLU A 440 -8.58 22.03 -1.82
N ALA A 441 -7.75 21.27 -1.11
CA ALA A 441 -6.31 21.24 -1.33
C ALA A 441 -5.64 19.96 -0.82
N THR A 442 -4.50 19.64 -1.43
CA THR A 442 -3.56 18.62 -0.97
C THR A 442 -2.31 19.28 -0.34
N ASN A 443 -1.41 18.46 0.20
CA ASN A 443 -0.11 18.94 0.70
C ASN A 443 0.96 19.05 -0.41
N GLY A 444 0.59 18.89 -1.69
CA GLY A 444 1.50 19.01 -2.83
C GLY A 444 1.24 18.04 -3.98
N SER A 445 0.35 17.06 -3.79
CA SER A 445 -0.08 16.17 -4.88
C SER A 445 -0.91 16.90 -5.93
N ALA A 446 -0.70 16.52 -7.19
CA ALA A 446 -1.49 16.99 -8.32
C ALA A 446 -2.88 16.32 -8.41
N TRP A 447 -3.17 15.33 -7.57
CA TRP A 447 -4.42 14.57 -7.54
C TRP A 447 -5.03 14.60 -6.15
N ALA A 448 -6.36 14.73 -6.07
CA ALA A 448 -7.10 14.45 -4.86
C ALA A 448 -7.26 12.93 -4.72
N SER A 449 -7.02 12.37 -3.54
CA SER A 449 -7.12 10.92 -3.35
C SER A 449 -7.66 10.54 -1.98
N VAL A 450 -8.64 9.64 -1.98
CA VAL A 450 -9.34 9.16 -0.79
C VAL A 450 -9.39 7.65 -0.83
N VAL A 451 -8.96 7.01 0.25
CA VAL A 451 -8.93 5.55 0.39
C VAL A 451 -10.27 5.03 0.87
N ALA A 452 -10.92 5.72 1.82
CA ALA A 452 -12.24 5.32 2.27
C ALA A 452 -13.11 6.49 2.74
N VAL A 453 -14.41 6.39 2.46
CA VAL A 453 -15.48 7.19 3.06
C VAL A 453 -16.46 6.21 3.70
N ARG A 454 -16.56 6.24 5.03
CA ARG A 454 -17.45 5.37 5.81
C ARG A 454 -18.48 6.20 6.54
N VAL A 455 -19.72 5.73 6.59
CA VAL A 455 -20.84 6.46 7.20
C VAL A 455 -21.54 5.53 8.18
N PHE A 456 -21.65 5.93 9.44
CA PHE A 456 -22.31 5.13 10.49
C PHE A 456 -23.51 5.88 11.05
N GLY A 457 -24.53 5.13 11.48
CA GLY A 457 -25.75 5.63 12.12
C GLY A 457 -25.58 6.22 13.51
#